data_AF-A0A7L5YW61-F1
#
_entry.id   AF-A0A7L5YW61-F1
#
_cell.length_a   1.000
_cell.length_b   1.000
_cell.length_c   1.000
_cell.angle_alpha   90.00
_cell.angle_beta   90.00
_cell.angle_gamma   90.00
#
_symmetry.space_group_name_H-M   'P 1'
#
loop_
_entity.id
_entity.type
_entity.pdbx_description
1 polymer ?
#
loop_
_entity_poly.entity_id
_entity_poly.type
_entity_poly.pdbx_seq_one_letter_code
_entity_poly.pdbx_strand_id
1 'polypeptide(L)' 'MFARNGPVNLRSGPGTTFAIVGSLAPNQPLPITGRNADASWWQVQTANGSAWVAGSVVLAVNQADVPVVDSGGTSG' A
#
# COMPACT_ATOMS: atom_id res chain seq x y z
N MET A 1 8.04 5.44 -0.22
CA MET A 1 7.38 5.61 1.11
C MET A 1 8.29 5.10 2.22
N PHE A 2 8.08 5.52 3.47
CA PHE A 2 8.88 5.07 4.63
C PHE A 2 7.99 4.58 5.78
N ALA A 3 8.35 3.49 6.47
CA ALA A 3 7.65 3.04 7.68
C ALA A 3 7.94 3.96 8.88
N ARG A 4 6.93 4.24 9.71
CA ARG A 4 7.06 5.18 10.85
C ARG A 4 7.63 4.56 12.13
N ASN A 5 7.31 3.30 12.45
CA ASN A 5 7.73 2.69 13.72
C ASN A 5 7.71 1.15 13.65
N GLY A 6 8.74 0.55 13.03
CA GLY A 6 8.88 -0.90 12.89
C GLY A 6 8.37 -1.48 11.56
N PRO A 7 8.49 -2.81 11.37
CA PRO A 7 8.08 -3.47 10.14
C PRO A 7 6.57 -3.31 9.92
N VAL A 8 6.20 -2.89 8.71
CA VAL A 8 4.81 -2.63 8.34
C VAL A 8 4.27 -3.77 7.51
N ASN A 9 3.08 -4.26 7.83
CA ASN A 9 2.47 -5.36 7.09
C ASN A 9 1.99 -4.92 5.70
N LEU A 10 2.38 -5.68 4.68
CA LEU A 10 1.88 -5.58 3.32
C LEU A 10 0.74 -6.58 3.14
N ARG A 11 -0.37 -6.13 2.58
CA ARG A 11 -1.60 -6.93 2.44
C ARG A 11 -2.00 -7.12 0.98
N SER A 12 -2.80 -8.15 0.70
CA SER A 12 -3.31 -8.42 -0.65
C SER A 12 -4.35 -7.38 -1.12
N GLY A 13 -4.94 -6.61 -0.21
CA GLY A 13 -5.90 -5.55 -0.51
C GLY A 13 -5.90 -4.43 0.54
N PRO A 14 -6.56 -3.30 0.24
CA PRO A 14 -6.66 -2.15 1.12
C PRO A 14 -7.69 -2.42 2.23
N GLY A 15 -7.22 -3.01 3.31
CA GLY A 15 -8.04 -3.29 4.49
C GLY A 15 -7.37 -4.25 5.44
N THR A 16 -7.75 -4.20 6.72
CA THR A 16 -7.21 -5.09 7.75
C THR A 16 -7.74 -6.51 7.67
N THR A 17 -8.79 -6.75 6.89
CA THR A 17 -9.39 -8.07 6.62
C THR A 17 -8.67 -8.85 5.52
N PHE A 18 -7.89 -8.17 4.67
CA PHE A 18 -7.10 -8.82 3.62
C PHE A 18 -5.88 -9.54 4.21
N ALA A 19 -5.50 -10.67 3.60
CA ALA A 19 -4.36 -11.46 4.03
C ALA A 19 -3.05 -10.65 3.96
N ILE A 20 -2.16 -10.91 4.92
CA ILE A 20 -0.80 -10.37 4.90
C ILE A 20 0.01 -11.18 3.88
N VAL A 21 0.57 -10.49 2.89
CA VAL A 21 1.38 -11.09 1.80
C VAL A 21 2.86 -10.77 1.94
N GLY A 22 3.23 -9.92 2.90
CA GLY A 22 4.62 -9.59 3.19
C GLY A 22 4.76 -8.50 4.24
N SER A 23 5.96 -7.95 4.34
CA SER A 23 6.27 -6.85 5.25
C SER A 23 7.24 -5.86 4.59
N LEU A 24 7.03 -4.58 4.87
CA LEU A 24 7.92 -3.49 4.52
C LEU A 24 8.86 -3.20 5.68
N ALA A 25 10.16 -3.34 5.44
CA ALA A 25 11.17 -2.97 6.42
C ALA A 25 11.27 -1.44 6.57
N PRO A 26 11.62 -0.92 7.75
CA PRO A 26 11.99 0.47 7.90
C PRO A 26 13.17 0.82 6.98
N ASN A 27 13.19 2.07 6.47
CA ASN A 27 14.17 2.59 5.51
C ASN A 27 14.19 1.92 4.12
N GLN A 28 13.22 1.05 3.81
CA GLN A 28 13.09 0.50 2.45
C GLN A 28 12.03 1.30 1.67
N PRO A 29 12.43 2.15 0.70
CA PRO A 29 11.47 2.84 -0.13
C PRO A 29 10.84 1.89 -1.14
N LEU A 30 9.52 1.76 -1.10
CA LEU A 30 8.74 1.15 -2.19
C LEU A 30 8.09 2.23 -3.06
N PRO A 31 8.00 2.02 -4.39
CA PRO A 31 7.25 2.88 -5.29
C PRO A 31 5.76 2.73 -5.04
N ILE A 32 5.05 3.85 -4.96
CA ILE A 32 3.59 3.88 -4.88
C ILE A 32 3.06 3.78 -6.31
N THR A 33 2.25 2.76 -6.59
CA THR A 33 1.62 2.56 -7.90
C THR A 33 0.15 2.97 -7.92
N GLY A 34 -0.45 3.15 -6.74
CA GLY A 34 -1.85 3.51 -6.62
C GLY A 34 -2.27 3.78 -5.18
N ARG A 35 -3.54 4.14 -5.01
CA ARG A 35 -4.19 4.32 -3.71
C ARG A 35 -5.63 3.86 -3.77
N ASN A 36 -6.25 3.58 -2.64
CA ASN A 36 -7.70 3.36 -2.62
C ASN A 36 -8.44 4.71 -2.67
N ALA A 37 -9.77 4.66 -2.82
CA ALA A 37 -10.59 5.85 -3.07
C ALA A 37 -10.48 6.94 -1.99
N ASP A 38 -10.31 6.56 -0.72
CA ASP A 38 -10.19 7.48 0.41
C ASP A 38 -8.72 7.81 0.78
N ALA A 39 -7.75 7.31 0.00
CA ALA A 39 -6.31 7.46 0.23
C ALA A 39 -5.82 6.96 1.60
N SER A 40 -6.57 6.09 2.29
CA SER A 40 -6.13 5.46 3.54
C SER A 40 -5.17 4.30 3.33
N TRP A 41 -5.10 3.75 2.11
CA TRP A 41 -4.19 2.68 1.71
C TRP A 41 -3.43 3.03 0.43
N TRP A 42 -2.15 2.71 0.42
CA TRP A 42 -1.27 2.86 -0.72
C TRP A 42 -0.99 1.50 -1.35
N GLN A 43 -1.13 1.40 -2.66
CA GLN A 43 -0.67 0.27 -3.43
C GLN A 43 0.81 0.47 -3.78
N VAL A 44 1.58 -0.60 -3.63
CA VAL A 44 3.03 -0.60 -3.74
C VAL A 44 3.47 -1.75 -4.64
N GLN A 45 4.51 -1.54 -5.43
CA GLN A 45 5.12 -2.64 -6.19
C GLN A 45 6.19 -3.32 -5.35
N THR A 46 6.10 -4.64 -5.22
CA THR A 46 7.11 -5.49 -4.58
C THR A 46 7.71 -6.47 -5.60
N ALA A 47 8.76 -7.19 -5.21
CA ALA A 47 9.33 -8.26 -6.05
C ALA A 47 8.33 -9.40 -6.34
N ASN A 48 7.33 -9.58 -5.46
CA ASN A 48 6.30 -10.62 -5.59
C ASN A 48 5.01 -10.10 -6.25
N GLY A 49 5.02 -8.86 -6.76
CA GLY A 49 3.85 -8.19 -7.32
C GLY A 49 3.29 -7.10 -6.41
N SER A 50 2.06 -6.66 -6.71
CA SER A 50 1.44 -5.53 -6.03
C SER A 50 0.92 -5.90 -4.64
N ALA A 51 1.15 -5.02 -3.68
CA ALA A 51 0.65 -5.16 -2.32
C ALA A 51 0.11 -3.82 -1.79
N TRP A 52 -0.58 -3.87 -0.67
CA TRP A 52 -1.23 -2.72 -0.06
C TRP A 52 -0.67 -2.44 1.33
N VAL A 53 -0.45 -1.17 1.63
CA VAL A 53 0.04 -0.70 2.92
C VAL A 53 -0.84 0.40 3.48
N ALA A 54 -1.11 0.34 4.78
CA ALA A 54 -1.93 1.35 5.44
C ALA A 54 -1.16 2.68 5.55
N GLY A 55 -1.77 3.76 5.07
CA GLY A 55 -1.22 5.12 5.13
C GLY A 55 -1.01 5.63 6.54
N SER A 56 -1.68 5.07 7.55
CA SER A 56 -1.50 5.45 8.96
C SER A 56 -0.12 5.10 9.53
N VAL A 57 0.55 4.10 8.95
CA VAL A 57 1.83 3.56 9.45
C VAL A 57 3.02 3.86 8.53
N VAL A 58 2.78 4.50 7.39
CA VAL A 58 3.83 4.93 6.45
C VAL A 58 3.75 6.44 6.18
N LEU A 59 4.90 7.03 5.85
CA LEU A 59 4.98 8.34 5.25
C LEU A 59 5.05 8.18 3.72
N ALA A 60 3.95 8.49 3.04
CA ALA A 60 3.90 8.57 1.59
C ALA A 60 4.38 9.95 1.13
N VAL A 61 5.30 9.97 0.16
CA VAL A 61 5.79 11.19 -0.50
C VAL A 61 5.27 11.21 -1.92
N ASN A 62 5.09 12.41 -2.50
CA ASN A 62 4.59 12.60 -3.87
C ASN A 62 3.18 12.02 -4.13
N GLN A 63 2.23 12.33 -3.24
CA GLN A 63 0.87 11.76 -3.25
C GLN A 63 -0.07 12.36 -4.32
N ALA A 64 0.29 13.51 -4.92
CA ALA A 64 -0.61 14.32 -5.74
C ALA A 64 -1.06 13.62 -7.05
N ASP A 65 -0.19 12.79 -7.63
CA ASP A 65 -0.42 12.12 -8.92
C ASP A 65 -0.69 10.61 -8.77
N VAL A 66 -0.95 10.13 -7.55
CA VAL A 66 -1.19 8.70 -7.34
C VAL A 66 -2.60 8.32 -7.80
N PRO A 67 -2.75 7.44 -8.82
CA PRO A 67 -4.06 7.06 -9.33
C PRO A 67 -4.83 6.25 -8.28
N VAL A 68 -6.15 6.40 -8.28
CA VAL A 68 -7.03 5.53 -7.50
C VAL A 68 -7.10 4.17 -8.19
N VAL A 69 -6.73 3.12 -7.47
CA VAL A 69 -6.83 1.73 -7.87
C VAL A 69 -7.92 1.11 -7.03
N ASP A 70 -9.01 0.72 -7.68
CA ASP A 70 -10.08 0.00 -7.01
C ASP A 70 -9.67 -1.47 -6.86
N SER A 71 -9.60 -1.93 -5.61
CA SER A 71 -9.35 -3.34 -5.27
C SER A 71 -10.63 -4.16 -5.15
N GLY A 72 -11.78 -3.55 -5.44
CA GLY A 72 -13.13 -4.09 -5.34
C GLY A 72 -13.72 -4.40 -6.70
N GLY A 73 -13.10 -5.34 -7.43
CA GLY A 73 -13.73 -6.10 -8.51
C GLY A 73 -14.47 -5.30 -9.57
N THR A 74 -13.81 -4.99 -10.68
CA THR A 74 -14.51 -4.97 -11.97
C THR A 74 -14.90 -6.39 -12.35
N SER A 75 -16.01 -6.86 -11.78
CA SER A 75 -16.92 -7.79 -12.44
C SER A 75 -18.19 -6.98 -12.71
N GLY A 76 -18.40 -6.59 -13.96
CA GLY A 76 -19.55 -5.80 -14.42
C GLY A 76 -19.22 -4.97 -15.64
#